data_AF-A0A8T1KJY3-F1
#
_entry.id   AF-A0A8T1KJY3-F1
#
_cell.length_a   1.000
_cell.length_b   1.000
_cell.length_c   1.000
_cell.angle_alpha   90.00
_cell.angle_beta   90.00
_cell.angle_gamma   90.00
#
_symmetry.space_group_name_H-M   'P 1'
#
loop_
_entity.id
_entity.type
_entity.pdbx_description
1 polymer ?
#
loop_
_entity_poly.entity_id
_entity_poly.type
_entity_poly.pdbx_seq_one_letter_code
_entity_poly.pdbx_strand_id
1 'polypeptide(L)'
;MISGKGTACGRVAVADAKKAAKNAISYAKRKGVLTDVVDAGEMYLISIATKLEHEDLIKSLRGDVRRRYGVGVPKSKRPAKGFPEMKARVAVIRAKRKAGGSFKL
;
A
#
# COMPACT_ATOMS: atom_id res chain seq x y z
N MET A 1 9.17 15.57 -33.61
CA MET A 1 10.22 16.19 -32.78
C MET A 1 10.50 15.28 -31.60
N ILE A 2 11.62 14.54 -31.65
CA ILE A 2 12.05 13.66 -30.54
C ILE A 2 12.76 14.57 -29.54
N SER A 3 12.05 14.98 -28.49
CA SER A 3 12.61 15.82 -27.42
C SER A 3 13.64 15.01 -26.63
N GLY A 4 14.84 15.57 -26.53
CA GLY A 4 16.08 14.86 -26.26
C GLY A 4 16.12 14.16 -24.90
N LYS A 5 16.68 12.93 -24.93
CA LYS A 5 17.19 12.25 -23.75
C LYS A 5 18.44 13.00 -23.27
N GLY A 6 18.30 13.77 -22.20
CA GLY A 6 19.43 14.36 -21.49
C GLY A 6 20.19 13.30 -20.72
N THR A 7 21.13 12.61 -21.37
CA THR A 7 22.27 11.98 -20.71
C THR A 7 23.32 13.05 -20.47
N ALA A 8 23.35 13.62 -19.28
CA ALA A 8 24.43 14.50 -18.84
C ALA A 8 24.97 13.99 -17.50
N CYS A 9 26.23 13.59 -17.50
CA CYS A 9 27.03 13.46 -16.30
C CYS A 9 27.12 14.86 -15.66
N GLY A 10 26.32 15.17 -14.65
CA GLY A 10 26.24 16.53 -14.13
C GLY A 10 25.32 16.65 -12.92
N ARG A 11 25.93 16.96 -11.76
CA ARG A 11 25.34 17.36 -10.45
C ARG A 11 23.85 17.04 -10.28
N VAL A 12 23.56 15.94 -9.55
CA VAL A 12 22.20 15.64 -9.09
C VAL A 12 21.72 16.74 -8.16
N ALA A 13 20.70 17.49 -8.57
CA ALA A 13 20.07 18.45 -7.68
C ALA A 13 19.31 17.72 -6.57
N VAL A 14 19.36 18.24 -5.34
CA VAL A 14 18.68 17.66 -4.17
C VAL A 14 17.17 17.51 -4.42
N ALA A 15 16.57 18.40 -5.20
CA ALA A 15 15.17 18.33 -5.59
C ALA A 15 14.84 17.08 -6.44
N ASP A 16 15.70 16.74 -7.39
CA ASP A 16 15.52 15.55 -8.24
C ASP A 16 15.72 14.26 -7.44
N ALA A 17 16.72 14.24 -6.54
CA ALA A 17 16.90 13.13 -5.61
C ALA A 17 15.66 12.94 -4.71
N LYS A 18 15.10 14.02 -4.16
CA LYS A 18 13.86 13.98 -3.36
C LYS A 18 12.68 13.46 -4.16
N LYS A 19 12.54 13.88 -5.43
CA LYS A 19 11.47 13.41 -6.32
C LYS A 19 11.62 11.93 -6.65
N ALA A 20 12.84 11.49 -6.99
CA ALA A 20 13.14 10.10 -7.25
C ALA A 20 12.87 9.21 -6.03
N ALA A 21 13.31 9.63 -4.83
CA ALA A 21 13.05 8.92 -3.58
C ALA A 21 11.55 8.77 -3.29
N LYS A 22 10.76 9.84 -3.45
CA LYS A 22 9.30 9.78 -3.28
C LYS A 22 8.64 8.79 -4.27
N ASN A 23 9.11 8.79 -5.52
CA ASN A 23 8.60 7.88 -6.55
C ASN A 23 8.96 6.42 -6.24
N ALA A 24 10.19 6.16 -5.80
CA ALA A 24 10.65 4.84 -5.39
C ALA A 24 9.84 4.29 -4.21
N ILE A 25 9.62 5.09 -3.16
CA ILE A 25 8.78 4.72 -2.01
C ILE A 25 7.35 4.42 -2.46
N SER A 26 6.78 5.25 -3.34
CA SER A 26 5.43 5.05 -3.87
C SER A 26 5.32 3.78 -4.72
N TYR A 27 6.37 3.45 -5.48
CA TYR A 27 6.45 2.21 -6.24
C TYR A 27 6.55 0.99 -5.32
N ALA A 28 7.43 1.01 -4.32
CA ALA A 28 7.60 -0.06 -3.34
C ALA A 28 6.30 -0.34 -2.57
N LYS A 29 5.58 0.73 -2.14
CA LYS A 29 4.23 0.61 -1.57
C LYS A 29 3.22 -0.01 -2.53
N ARG A 30 3.27 0.36 -3.82
CA ARG A 30 2.32 -0.16 -4.82
C ARG A 30 2.54 -1.64 -5.12
N LYS A 31 3.80 -2.08 -5.17
CA LYS A 31 4.21 -3.43 -5.54
C LYS A 31 4.24 -4.43 -4.38
N GLY A 32 4.08 -3.97 -3.15
CA GLY A 32 4.08 -4.87 -1.98
C GLY A 32 5.46 -5.08 -1.38
N VAL A 33 6.54 -4.59 -2.00
CA VAL A 33 7.92 -4.78 -1.54
C VAL A 33 8.12 -4.40 -0.07
N LEU A 34 7.52 -3.29 0.39
CA LEU A 34 7.62 -2.91 1.81
C LEU A 34 6.89 -3.86 2.76
N THR A 35 5.84 -4.53 2.29
CA THR A 35 5.14 -5.57 3.06
C THR A 35 5.99 -6.82 3.14
N ASP A 36 6.55 -7.26 2.00
CA ASP A 36 7.37 -8.46 1.92
C ASP A 36 8.61 -8.35 2.82
N VAL A 37 9.27 -7.19 2.81
CA VAL A 37 10.42 -6.92 3.68
C VAL A 37 10.04 -6.95 5.16
N VAL A 38 8.87 -6.41 5.53
CA VAL A 38 8.40 -6.42 6.92
C VAL A 38 8.06 -7.83 7.37
N ASP A 39 7.39 -8.62 6.52
CA ASP A 39 7.07 -10.01 6.84
C ASP A 39 8.34 -10.88 6.92
N ALA A 40 9.33 -10.67 6.05
CA ALA A 40 10.63 -11.35 6.13
C ALA A 40 11.40 -10.98 7.41
N GLY A 41 11.39 -9.70 7.80
CA GLY A 41 12.01 -9.23 9.04
C GLY A 41 11.34 -9.84 10.28
N GLU A 42 10.02 -9.97 10.28
CA GLU A 42 9.29 -10.64 11.36
C GLU A 42 9.67 -12.11 11.49
N MET A 43 9.70 -12.85 10.36
CA MET A 43 10.08 -14.26 10.36
C MET A 43 11.52 -14.46 10.85
N TYR A 44 12.42 -13.55 10.46
CA TYR A 44 13.79 -13.55 10.97
C TYR A 44 13.82 -13.32 12.48
N LEU A 45 13.12 -12.31 12.99
CA LEU A 45 13.06 -12.01 14.41
C LEU A 45 12.45 -13.16 15.24
N ILE A 46 11.44 -13.85 14.71
CA ILE A 46 10.87 -15.06 15.33
C ILE A 46 11.90 -16.19 15.33
N SER A 47 12.64 -16.39 14.23
CA SER A 47 13.63 -17.47 14.14
C SER A 47 14.78 -17.35 15.13
N ILE A 48 15.13 -16.13 15.53
CA ILE A 48 16.17 -15.86 16.54
C ILE A 48 15.60 -15.77 17.96
N ALA A 49 14.27 -15.75 18.12
CA ALA A 49 13.63 -15.63 19.41
C ALA A 49 13.76 -16.95 20.18
N THR A 50 14.36 -16.90 21.37
CA THR A 50 14.59 -18.07 22.23
C THR A 50 13.49 -18.29 23.27
N LYS A 51 12.58 -17.33 23.46
CA LYS A 51 11.49 -17.38 24.45
C LYS A 51 10.16 -16.99 23.80
N LEU A 52 9.08 -17.64 24.22
CA LEU A 52 7.71 -17.40 23.72
C LEU A 52 7.24 -15.94 23.88
N GLU A 53 7.56 -15.30 25.01
CA GLU A 53 7.22 -13.88 25.27
C GLU A 53 7.75 -12.93 24.18
N HIS A 54 8.90 -13.26 23.56
CA HIS A 54 9.49 -12.43 22.51
C HIS A 54 8.69 -12.55 21.21
N GLU A 55 8.15 -13.72 20.90
CA GLU A 55 7.28 -13.88 19.74
C GLU A 55 6.01 -13.07 19.87
N ASP A 56 5.39 -13.06 21.05
CA ASP A 56 4.15 -12.32 21.29
C ASP A 56 4.37 -10.81 21.21
N LEU A 57 5.51 -10.34 21.70
CA LEU A 57 5.95 -8.96 21.52
C LEU A 57 6.16 -8.62 20.03
N ILE A 58 6.84 -9.50 19.27
CA ILE A 58 7.09 -9.32 17.83
C ILE A 58 5.77 -9.26 17.05
N LYS A 59 4.84 -10.19 17.32
CA LYS A 59 3.51 -10.23 16.69
C LYS A 59 2.68 -9.00 17.04
N SER A 60 2.75 -8.51 18.27
CA SER A 60 2.08 -7.26 18.69
C SER A 60 2.63 -6.04 17.96
N LEU A 61 3.96 -5.91 17.87
CA LEU A 61 4.64 -4.84 17.13
C LEU A 61 4.30 -4.87 15.64
N ARG A 62 4.13 -6.07 15.04
CA ARG A 62 3.70 -6.21 13.64
C ARG A 62 2.38 -5.48 13.38
N GLY A 63 1.39 -5.64 14.26
CA GLY A 63 0.08 -4.97 14.13
C GLY A 63 0.21 -3.44 14.12
N ASP A 64 1.07 -2.92 14.99
CA ASP A 64 1.37 -1.48 15.07
C ASP A 64 2.09 -0.95 13.84
N VAL A 65 3.09 -1.67 13.33
CA VAL A 65 3.83 -1.30 12.11
C VAL A 65 2.88 -1.29 10.91
N ARG A 66 2.04 -2.31 10.76
CA ARG A 66 1.03 -2.38 9.69
C ARG A 66 0.06 -1.21 9.76
N ARG A 67 -0.43 -0.88 10.96
CA ARG A 67 -1.36 0.25 11.17
C ARG A 67 -0.73 1.61 10.86
N ARG A 68 0.48 1.87 11.37
CA ARG A 68 1.14 3.18 11.23
C ARG A 68 1.66 3.45 9.82
N TYR A 69 2.18 2.41 9.16
CA TYR A 69 2.88 2.58 7.88
C TYR A 69 2.09 2.07 6.67
N GLY A 70 0.93 1.43 6.88
CA GLY A 70 0.06 0.94 5.82
C GLY A 70 0.66 -0.20 5.01
N VAL A 71 1.54 -0.99 5.64
CA VAL A 71 2.13 -2.23 5.09
C VAL A 71 1.28 -3.42 5.52
N GLY A 72 1.25 -4.51 4.75
CA GLY A 72 0.48 -5.71 5.12
C GLY A 72 -1.05 -5.57 5.14
N VAL A 73 -1.58 -4.38 4.91
CA VAL A 73 -3.00 -4.18 4.65
C VAL A 73 -3.24 -4.60 3.21
N PRO A 74 -3.99 -5.69 2.94
CA PRO A 74 -4.41 -5.97 1.58
C PRO A 74 -5.12 -4.71 1.09
N LYS A 75 -4.58 -4.05 0.05
CA LYS A 75 -5.29 -2.97 -0.63
C LYS A 75 -6.68 -3.51 -0.84
N SER A 76 -7.67 -2.83 -0.25
CA SER A 76 -9.04 -3.32 -0.26
C SER A 76 -9.34 -3.88 -1.65
N LYS A 77 -9.91 -5.08 -1.76
CA LYS A 77 -10.51 -5.60 -3.00
C LYS A 77 -11.63 -4.69 -3.54
N ARG A 78 -11.72 -3.43 -3.10
CA ARG A 78 -12.54 -2.40 -3.71
C ARG A 78 -11.79 -1.98 -4.97
N PRO A 79 -12.37 -2.21 -6.15
CA PRO A 79 -11.80 -1.74 -7.40
C PRO A 79 -11.59 -0.23 -7.30
N ALA A 80 -10.56 0.29 -7.97
CA ALA A 80 -10.31 1.71 -8.05
C ALA A 80 -11.59 2.45 -8.50
N LYS A 81 -11.84 3.64 -7.95
CA LYS A 81 -13.03 4.45 -8.28
C LYS A 81 -13.08 4.68 -9.80
N GLY A 82 -14.09 4.14 -10.47
CA GLY A 82 -14.27 4.23 -11.93
C GLY A 82 -14.11 2.91 -12.70
N PHE A 83 -13.64 1.83 -12.06
CA PHE A 83 -13.55 0.51 -12.69
C PHE A 83 -14.96 -0.05 -13.03
N PRO A 84 -15.13 -0.79 -14.16
CA PRO A 84 -16.44 -1.30 -14.60
C PRO A 84 -17.19 -2.09 -13.52
N GLU A 85 -16.48 -2.94 -12.78
CA GLU A 85 -17.03 -3.73 -11.68
C GLU A 85 -17.59 -2.87 -10.53
N MET A 86 -16.97 -1.72 -10.26
CA MET A 86 -17.46 -0.83 -9.21
C MET A 86 -18.66 0.01 -9.69
N LYS A 87 -18.71 0.36 -10.99
CA LYS A 87 -19.91 0.93 -11.60
C LYS A 87 -21.07 -0.06 -11.55
N ALA A 88 -20.82 -1.34 -11.84
CA ALA A 88 -21.82 -2.41 -11.74
C ALA A 88 -22.31 -2.59 -10.29
N ARG A 89 -21.42 -2.62 -9.30
CA ARG A 89 -21.82 -2.66 -7.88
C ARG A 89 -22.65 -1.45 -7.46
N VAL A 90 -22.28 -0.24 -7.91
CA VAL A 90 -23.07 0.98 -7.63
C VAL A 90 -24.42 0.95 -8.34
N ALA A 91 -24.50 0.40 -9.55
CA ALA A 91 -25.75 0.22 -10.28
C ALA A 91 -26.68 -0.77 -9.56
N VAL A 92 -26.15 -1.88 -9.05
CA VAL A 92 -26.90 -2.84 -8.21
C VAL A 92 -27.40 -2.17 -6.92
N ILE A 93 -26.56 -1.37 -6.25
CA ILE A 93 -26.98 -0.62 -5.06
C ILE A 93 -28.08 0.40 -5.41
N ARG A 94 -27.97 1.12 -6.53
CA ARG A 94 -29.00 2.06 -7.00
C ARG A 94 -30.30 1.36 -7.37
N ALA A 95 -30.23 0.20 -8.01
CA ALA A 95 -31.41 -0.62 -8.33
C ALA A 95 -32.11 -1.08 -7.06
N LYS A 96 -31.36 -1.55 -6.05
CA LYS A 96 -31.90 -1.89 -4.72
C LYS A 96 -32.51 -0.69 -4.00
N ARG A 97 -31.93 0.51 -4.14
CA ARG A 97 -32.51 1.77 -3.61
C ARG A 97 -33.80 2.19 -4.31
N LYS A 98 -34.01 1.78 -5.57
CA LYS A 98 -35.21 2.10 -6.34
C LYS A 98 -36.44 1.29 -5.90
N ALA A 99 -36.24 0.20 -5.16
CA ALA A 99 -37.28 -0.71 -4.70
C ALA A 99 -37.86 -0.37 -3.31
N GLY A 100 -37.37 0.66 -2.61
CA GLY A 100 -37.98 1.08 -1.34
C GLY A 100 -37.12 2.02 -0.50
N GLY A 101 -37.58 3.26 -0.37
CA GLY A 101 -37.62 4.05 0.88
C GLY A 101 -36.34 4.41 1.63
N SER A 102 -36.16 5.73 1.83
CA SER A 102 -35.25 6.47 2.72
C SER A 102 -34.21 5.69 3.55
N PHE A 103 -32.94 5.79 3.14
CA PHE A 103 -31.81 5.68 4.07
C PHE A 103 -31.18 7.08 4.19
N LYS A 104 -31.33 7.75 5.33
CA LYS A 104 -30.57 8.96 5.67
C LYS A 104 -29.14 8.56 6.04
N LEU A 105 -28.18 9.43 5.68
CA LEU A 105 -26.77 9.34 6.06
C LEU A 105 -26.61 9.38 7.58
#